data_AF-A0A925SVZ2-F1
#
_entry.id   AF-A0A925SVZ2-F1
#
_cell.length_a   1.000
_cell.length_b   1.000
_cell.length_c   1.000
_cell.angle_alpha   90.00
_cell.angle_beta   90.00
_cell.angle_gamma   90.00
#
_symmetry.space_group_name_H-M   'P 1'
#
loop_
_entity.id
_entity.type
_entity.pdbx_description
1 polymer ?
#
loop_
_entity_poly.entity_id
_entity_poly.type
_entity_poly.pdbx_seq_one_letter_code
_entity_poly.pdbx_strand_id
1 'polypeptide(L)'
;MDLSPRNDHREVAIEAAKQPEFTTDQIGWRFALGTFLIVGGYAAWLLIPVVLAADLAPSLKAALSGLFGATPFLTKLVAIALMGRPAYYFLKRRVVNRLRRSAPPAK
;
A
#
# COMPACT_ATOMS: atom_id res chain seq x y z
N MET A 1 -35.33 -48.15 6.31
CA MET A 1 -34.44 -47.07 6.76
C MET A 1 -33.14 -47.23 6.00
N ASP A 2 -32.96 -46.43 4.95
CA ASP A 2 -31.79 -46.45 4.07
C ASP A 2 -30.86 -45.32 4.49
N LEU A 3 -29.69 -45.68 5.03
CA LEU A 3 -28.65 -44.77 5.49
C LEU A 3 -27.57 -44.72 4.40
N SER A 4 -27.85 -44.02 3.31
CA SER A 4 -26.86 -43.75 2.27
C SER A 4 -26.10 -42.44 2.60
N PRO A 5 -24.79 -42.49 2.93
CA PRO A 5 -24.01 -41.33 3.38
C PRO A 5 -23.60 -40.36 2.25
N ARG A 6 -24.29 -40.36 1.11
CA ARG A 6 -23.84 -39.67 -0.12
C ARG A 6 -24.45 -38.28 -0.38
N ASN A 7 -25.36 -37.79 0.47
CA ASN A 7 -26.10 -36.54 0.20
C ASN A 7 -25.82 -35.36 1.15
N ASP A 8 -24.81 -35.44 2.03
CA ASP A 8 -24.54 -34.36 2.99
C ASP A 8 -23.44 -33.36 2.55
N HIS A 9 -23.04 -33.44 1.27
CA HIS A 9 -22.28 -32.37 0.63
C HIS A 9 -23.24 -31.25 0.24
N ARG A 10 -23.80 -30.55 1.22
CA ARG A 10 -24.26 -29.18 0.98
C ARG A 10 -23.01 -28.42 0.51
N GLU A 11 -22.92 -28.17 -0.79
CA GLU A 11 -22.09 -27.11 -1.33
C GLU A 11 -22.55 -25.82 -0.64
N VAL A 12 -21.95 -25.52 0.50
CA VAL A 12 -21.94 -24.17 1.04
C VAL A 12 -21.11 -23.41 0.02
N ALA A 13 -21.79 -22.93 -1.02
CA ALA A 13 -21.25 -21.95 -1.93
C ALA A 13 -20.68 -20.87 -1.01
N ILE A 14 -19.35 -20.80 -0.92
CA ILE A 14 -18.67 -19.73 -0.20
C ILE A 14 -19.08 -18.50 -0.98
N GLU A 15 -20.13 -17.83 -0.51
CA GLU A 15 -20.67 -16.63 -1.11
C GLU A 15 -19.48 -15.69 -1.25
N ALA A 16 -19.02 -15.52 -2.49
CA ALA A 16 -17.72 -14.94 -2.78
C ALA A 16 -17.68 -13.60 -2.06
N ALA A 17 -16.93 -13.54 -0.95
CA ALA A 17 -17.04 -12.46 0.02
C ALA A 17 -17.07 -11.15 -0.74
N LYS A 18 -18.23 -10.49 -0.77
CA LYS A 18 -18.47 -9.29 -1.57
C LYS A 18 -17.50 -8.25 -1.02
N GLN A 19 -16.33 -8.13 -1.67
CA GLN A 19 -15.28 -7.25 -1.17
C GLN A 19 -15.91 -5.87 -1.08
N PRO A 20 -15.90 -5.22 0.10
CA PRO A 20 -16.56 -3.93 0.25
C PRO A 20 -16.05 -3.01 -0.85
N GLU A 21 -16.98 -2.53 -1.67
CA GLU A 21 -16.68 -1.71 -2.82
C GLU A 21 -16.18 -0.37 -2.30
N PHE A 22 -14.86 -0.24 -2.23
CA PHE A 22 -14.21 0.85 -1.55
C PHE A 22 -14.11 2.04 -2.52
N THR A 23 -14.96 3.04 -2.35
CA THR A 23 -14.93 4.25 -3.18
C THR A 23 -14.08 5.32 -2.52
N THR A 24 -13.37 6.11 -3.31
CA THR A 24 -12.53 7.21 -2.78
C THR A 24 -13.35 8.27 -2.05
N ASP A 25 -14.64 8.40 -2.39
CA ASP A 25 -15.58 9.33 -1.76
C ASP A 25 -15.91 8.96 -0.32
N GLN A 26 -15.84 7.67 0.06
CA GLN A 26 -16.11 7.21 1.43
C GLN A 26 -15.03 7.62 2.45
N ILE A 27 -13.81 7.95 1.98
CA ILE A 27 -12.71 8.41 2.86
C ILE A 27 -12.35 9.88 2.63
N GLY A 28 -12.59 10.42 1.43
CA GLY A 28 -12.29 11.81 1.08
C GLY A 28 -10.83 12.19 1.34
N TRP A 29 -10.61 13.26 2.10
CA TRP A 29 -9.30 13.89 2.31
C TRP A 29 -8.23 12.98 2.96
N ARG A 30 -8.62 11.98 3.77
CA ARG A 30 -7.66 11.07 4.43
C ARG A 30 -6.99 10.14 3.42
N PHE A 31 -7.70 9.77 2.35
CA PHE A 31 -7.15 8.95 1.26
C PHE A 31 -6.15 9.76 0.44
N ALA A 32 -6.49 11.02 0.14
CA ALA A 32 -5.58 11.95 -0.54
C ALA A 32 -4.31 12.17 0.29
N LEU A 33 -4.46 12.43 1.60
CA LEU A 33 -3.33 12.64 2.50
C LEU A 33 -2.47 11.38 2.65
N GLY A 34 -3.07 10.20 2.80
CA GLY A 34 -2.34 8.92 2.85
C GLY A 34 -1.58 8.62 1.55
N THR A 35 -2.17 8.96 0.40
CA THR A 35 -1.52 8.83 -0.91
C THR A 35 -0.34 9.80 -1.03
N PHE A 36 -0.55 11.07 -0.69
CA PHE A 36 0.50 12.10 -0.72
C PHE A 36 1.67 11.72 0.19
N LEU A 37 1.38 11.18 1.37
CA LEU A 37 2.38 10.75 2.33
C LEU A 37 3.25 9.60 1.79
N ILE A 38 2.66 8.62 1.10
CA ILE A 38 3.43 7.56 0.44
C ILE A 38 4.31 8.15 -0.67
N VAL A 39 3.76 9.01 -1.53
CA VAL A 39 4.52 9.63 -2.64
C VAL A 39 5.67 10.48 -2.10
N GLY A 40 5.40 11.32 -1.10
CA GLY A 40 6.41 12.12 -0.40
C GLY A 40 7.46 11.25 0.28
N GLY A 41 7.08 10.10 0.82
CA GLY A 41 7.99 9.12 1.39
C GLY A 41 9.02 8.61 0.40
N TYR A 42 8.62 8.32 -0.84
CA TYR A 42 9.57 7.97 -1.90
C TYR A 42 10.36 9.18 -2.42
N ALA A 43 9.73 10.35 -2.51
CA ALA A 43 10.41 11.58 -2.92
C ALA A 43 11.53 12.00 -1.95
N ALA A 44 11.41 11.66 -0.66
CA ALA A 44 12.44 11.93 0.35
C ALA A 44 13.78 11.24 0.06
N TRP A 45 13.83 10.18 -0.75
CA TRP A 45 15.11 9.58 -1.17
C TRP A 45 15.98 10.54 -1.98
N LEU A 46 15.36 11.49 -2.68
CA LEU A 46 16.08 12.53 -3.42
C LEU A 46 16.80 13.51 -2.49
N LEU A 47 16.44 13.56 -1.20
CA LEU A 47 17.10 14.41 -0.20
C LEU A 47 18.38 13.77 0.38
N ILE A 48 18.56 12.46 0.23
CA ILE A 48 19.78 11.77 0.69
C ILE A 48 21.05 12.39 0.07
N PRO A 49 21.18 12.56 -1.27
CA PRO A 49 22.36 13.22 -1.84
C PRO A 49 22.52 14.67 -1.37
N VAL A 50 21.42 15.39 -1.11
CA VAL A 50 21.46 16.76 -0.57
C VAL A 50 22.09 16.78 0.83
N VAL A 51 21.69 15.85 1.71
CA VAL A 51 22.28 15.69 3.05
C VAL A 51 23.76 15.35 2.97
N LEU A 52 24.14 14.48 2.03
CA LEU A 52 25.53 14.08 1.86
C LEU A 52 26.42 15.23 1.39
N ALA A 53 25.91 16.10 0.51
CA ALA A 53 26.59 17.28 0.01
C ALA A 53 26.63 18.45 1.00
N ALA A 54 25.69 18.52 1.95
CA ALA A 54 25.65 19.56 2.96
C ALA A 54 26.85 19.51 3.92
N ASP A 55 27.26 20.65 4.46
CA ASP A 55 28.32 20.70 5.48
C ASP A 55 27.72 20.42 6.87
N LEU A 56 27.50 19.14 7.14
CA LEU A 56 26.93 18.62 8.39
C LEU A 56 27.90 17.66 9.07
N ALA A 57 27.83 17.57 10.39
CA ALA A 57 28.59 16.58 11.15
C ALA A 57 28.28 15.15 10.64
N PRO A 58 29.27 14.23 10.61
CA PRO A 58 29.08 12.88 10.09
C PRO A 58 27.94 12.10 10.74
N SER A 59 27.75 12.26 12.06
CA SER A 59 26.66 11.65 12.83
C SER A 59 25.28 12.11 12.35
N LEU A 60 25.13 13.40 12.04
CA LEU A 60 23.88 13.96 11.57
C LEU A 60 23.57 13.53 10.13
N LYS A 61 24.59 13.47 9.26
CA LYS A 61 24.44 12.92 7.90
C LYS A 61 23.93 11.48 7.94
N ALA A 62 24.51 10.65 8.81
CA ALA A 62 24.10 9.26 8.98
C ALA A 62 22.66 9.16 9.49
N ALA A 63 22.30 9.94 10.51
CA ALA A 63 20.95 9.94 11.07
C ALA A 63 19.89 10.37 10.04
N LEU A 64 20.10 11.48 9.34
CA LEU A 64 19.17 11.99 8.32
C LEU A 64 19.06 11.06 7.11
N SER A 65 20.19 10.50 6.65
CA SER A 65 20.18 9.53 5.55
C SER A 65 19.46 8.25 5.93
N GLY A 66 19.64 7.76 7.16
CA GLY A 66 18.89 6.63 7.70
C GLY A 66 17.39 6.92 7.81
N LEU A 67 17.02 8.11 8.29
CA LEU A 67 15.63 8.55 8.38
C LEU A 67 14.97 8.58 7.00
N PHE A 68 15.61 9.23 6.01
CA PHE A 68 15.13 9.26 4.63
C PHE A 68 15.14 7.87 3.98
N GLY A 69 16.09 7.01 4.31
CA GLY A 69 16.08 5.61 3.85
C GLY A 69 14.85 4.85 4.34
N ALA A 70 14.40 5.11 5.57
CA ALA A 70 13.26 4.45 6.20
C ALA A 70 11.89 5.01 5.78
N THR A 71 11.82 6.17 5.11
CA THR A 71 10.54 6.84 4.80
C THR A 71 9.56 5.98 4.00
N PRO A 72 9.93 5.13 3.01
CA PRO A 72 8.93 4.35 2.29
C PRO A 72 8.18 3.37 3.20
N PHE A 73 8.85 2.83 4.22
CA PHE A 73 8.21 1.94 5.19
C PHE A 73 7.35 2.72 6.18
N LEU A 74 7.91 3.76 6.79
CA LEU A 74 7.20 4.59 7.77
C LEU A 74 5.93 5.21 7.18
N THR A 75 6.03 5.74 5.97
CA THR A 75 4.90 6.38 5.29
C THR A 75 3.78 5.40 4.97
N LYS A 76 4.09 4.14 4.65
CA LYS A 76 3.06 3.10 4.45
C LYS A 76 2.34 2.77 5.75
N LEU A 77 3.06 2.67 6.87
CA LEU A 77 2.44 2.43 8.18
C LEU A 77 1.49 3.58 8.55
N VAL A 78 1.96 4.83 8.43
CA VAL A 78 1.16 6.02 8.72
C VAL A 78 -0.04 6.12 7.77
N ALA A 79 0.15 5.84 6.48
CA ALA A 79 -0.94 5.85 5.52
C ALA A 79 -1.99 4.77 5.84
N ILE A 80 -1.58 3.56 6.22
CA ILE A 80 -2.52 2.51 6.67
C ILE A 80 -3.28 2.96 7.91
N ALA A 81 -2.62 3.61 8.87
CA ALA A 81 -3.29 4.14 10.05
C ALA A 81 -4.29 5.27 9.70
N LEU A 82 -3.96 6.09 8.69
CA LEU A 82 -4.75 7.25 8.30
C LEU A 82 -5.95 6.88 7.40
N MET A 83 -5.76 6.15 6.31
CA MET A 83 -6.83 5.77 5.38
C MET A 83 -7.39 4.37 5.63
N GLY A 84 -6.81 3.60 6.56
CA GLY A 84 -7.21 2.23 6.82
C GLY A 84 -6.61 1.24 5.82
N ARG A 85 -6.59 -0.03 6.24
CA ARG A 85 -6.08 -1.15 5.43
C ARG A 85 -6.82 -1.30 4.09
N PRO A 86 -8.17 -1.29 4.02
CA PRO A 86 -8.88 -1.51 2.76
C PRO A 86 -8.51 -0.48 1.67
N ALA A 87 -8.43 0.80 2.05
CA ALA A 87 -8.09 1.88 1.14
C ALA A 87 -6.64 1.81 0.63
N TYR A 88 -5.70 1.47 1.52
CA TYR A 88 -4.31 1.26 1.11
C TYR A 88 -4.18 0.10 0.10
N TYR A 89 -4.88 -1.02 0.33
CA TYR A 89 -4.88 -2.14 -0.62
C TYR A 89 -5.55 -1.77 -1.95
N PHE A 90 -6.63 -0.99 -1.92
CA PHE A 90 -7.26 -0.44 -3.12
C PHE A 90 -6.26 0.39 -3.93
N LEU A 91 -5.56 1.34 -3.29
CA LEU A 91 -4.52 2.15 -3.93
C LEU A 91 -3.42 1.28 -4.54
N LYS A 92 -2.89 0.32 -3.77
CA LYS A 92 -1.85 -0.62 -4.24
C LYS A 92 -2.30 -1.37 -5.49
N ARG A 93 -3.52 -1.94 -5.49
CA ARG A 93 -4.07 -2.68 -6.64
C ARG A 93 -4.24 -1.77 -7.86
N ARG A 94 -4.73 -0.55 -7.66
CA ARG A 94 -4.88 0.46 -8.72
C ARG A 94 -3.54 0.76 -9.40
N VAL A 95 -2.50 1.03 -8.61
CA VAL A 95 -1.14 1.33 -9.10
C VAL A 95 -0.55 0.13 -9.84
N VAL A 96 -0.59 -1.07 -9.24
CA VAL A 96 -0.06 -2.29 -9.88
C VAL A 96 -0.79 -2.60 -11.18
N ASN A 97 -2.12 -2.51 -11.20
CA ASN A 97 -2.90 -2.75 -12.42
C ASN A 97 -2.58 -1.73 -13.52
N ARG A 98 -2.36 -0.47 -13.16
CA ARG A 98 -1.92 0.56 -14.12
C ARG A 98 -0.53 0.22 -14.68
N LEU A 99 0.43 -0.14 -13.82
CA LEU A 99 1.77 -0.57 -14.24
C LEU A 99 1.73 -1.78 -15.17
N ARG A 100 0.91 -2.79 -14.85
CA ARG A 100 0.76 -4.01 -15.67
C ARG A 100 0.13 -3.73 -17.03
N ARG A 101 -0.78 -2.76 -17.13
CA ARG A 101 -1.33 -2.32 -18.44
C ARG A 101 -0.30 -1.59 -19.29
N SER A 102 0.69 -0.95 -18.67
CA SER A 102 1.79 -0.28 -19.35
C SER A 102 2.97 -1.20 -19.66
N ALA A 103 2.97 -2.42 -19.11
CA ALA A 103 4.01 -3.41 -19.40
C ALA A 103 3.75 -4.08 -20.76
N PRO A 104 4.78 -4.26 -21.61
CA PRO A 104 4.65 -5.06 -22.83
C PRO A 104 4.17 -6.48 -22.52
N PRO A 105 3.43 -7.15 -23.43
CA PRO A 105 3.07 -8.55 -23.24
C PRO A 105 4.33 -9.38 -23.04
N ALA A 106 4.33 -10.25 -22.02
CA ALA A 106 5.44 -11.15 -21.76
C ALA A 106 5.66 -12.04 -22.99
N LYS A 107 6.89 -12.04 -23.50
CA LYS A 107 7.33 -12.94 -24.58
C LYS A 107 7.48 -14.37 -24.06
#